data_AF-A0A2P5A0P3-F1
#
_entry.id   AF-A0A2P5A0P3-F1
#
_cell.length_a   1.000
_cell.length_b   1.000
_cell.length_c   1.000
_cell.angle_alpha   90.00
_cell.angle_beta   90.00
_cell.angle_gamma   90.00
#
_symmetry.space_group_name_H-M   'P 1'
#
loop_
_entity.id
_entity.type
_entity.pdbx_description
1 polymer ?
#
loop_
_entity_poly.entity_id
_entity_poly.type
_entity_poly.pdbx_seq_one_letter_code
_entity_poly.pdbx_strand_id
1 'polypeptide(L)'
;MASQQRWLAAPPSTNTVRVRLIKDLGQMSIPSALFFEPVAEGHEVFNGPDTAFLIENKNLGKKAVFDLGVRKDWWNLPPKVRDPLAFCIGVKVDKDVPEVLKESGVPLDAINDVIWSHSHLDHRGDVSLFPPNTILNYGKEMAAMKPEVTGKEEAVFLSSDFAGRRNNEIDFSNSTLKIGGFRALDFYDDGSFYLLDTPGHDHGHLSALARTTSSNAGNGKDTFILLAGDACHFCGVLRPNVSHPFPHPHLPNSTIGVSDVQHPGSLLKRHPKYQQSPLVAAELLEEARVNPWYGIAAGQLSTFQDPVLGQKTADTIKEGFDEAENVFIALCHDLSLLAEDNGKPVLPTLNDAPQGDLNSWYENGWKDKLYWTWVSQLGKQDKNGRIQMREPLVTGFWMNGKKYEKAQDVFDKALKE
;
A
#
# COMPACT_ATOMS: atom_id res chain seq x y z
N MET A 1 4.96 22.58 -22.25
CA MET A 1 5.71 23.35 -21.25
C MET A 1 6.55 22.35 -20.48
N ALA A 2 7.87 22.53 -20.36
CA ALA A 2 8.65 21.67 -19.48
C ALA A 2 8.11 21.88 -18.05
N SER A 3 7.50 20.84 -17.46
CA SER A 3 7.04 20.91 -16.08
C SER A 3 8.26 21.24 -15.22
N GLN A 4 8.18 22.32 -14.43
CA GLN A 4 9.19 22.55 -13.38
C GLN A 4 9.24 21.29 -12.53
N GLN A 5 10.42 20.69 -12.38
CA GLN A 5 10.62 19.53 -11.53
C GLN A 5 10.06 19.84 -10.13
N ARG A 6 9.09 19.06 -9.68
CA ARG A 6 8.50 19.20 -8.36
C ARG A 6 9.33 18.40 -7.36
N TRP A 7 9.65 19.03 -6.25
CA TRP A 7 10.43 18.45 -5.17
C TRP A 7 9.67 18.61 -3.86
N LEU A 8 9.51 17.51 -3.13
CA LEU A 8 8.97 17.55 -1.79
C LEU A 8 9.99 18.20 -0.86
N ALA A 9 9.54 19.18 -0.08
CA ALA A 9 10.30 19.79 0.99
C ALA A 9 9.83 19.25 2.35
N ALA A 10 10.79 19.00 3.24
CA ALA A 10 10.60 18.66 4.63
C ALA A 10 11.63 19.42 5.49
N PRO A 11 11.45 19.55 6.81
CA PRO A 11 12.44 20.19 7.68
C PRO A 11 13.85 19.65 7.45
N PRO A 12 14.89 20.49 7.39
CA PRO A 12 16.27 20.04 7.17
C PRO A 12 16.71 19.08 8.29
N SER A 13 17.34 17.97 7.94
CA SER A 13 17.92 17.03 8.91
C SER A 13 19.11 16.29 8.30
N THR A 14 20.09 15.90 9.11
CA THR A 14 21.20 15.00 8.73
C THR A 14 20.86 13.53 8.96
N ASN A 15 19.75 13.21 9.61
CA ASN A 15 19.36 11.86 9.98
C ASN A 15 18.53 11.21 8.88
N THR A 16 18.71 9.91 8.68
CA THR A 16 17.93 9.10 7.74
C THR A 16 17.54 7.79 8.40
N VAL A 17 16.51 7.14 7.86
CA VAL A 17 16.18 5.76 8.21
C VAL A 17 16.49 4.83 7.05
N ARG A 18 16.81 3.58 7.37
CA ARG A 18 16.87 2.50 6.39
C ARG A 18 15.49 1.87 6.24
N VAL A 19 15.04 1.66 5.00
CA VAL A 19 13.72 1.09 4.68
C VAL A 19 13.89 -0.26 3.99
N ARG A 20 13.31 -1.33 4.54
CA ARG A 20 13.35 -2.68 3.96
C ARG A 20 11.94 -3.19 3.69
N LEU A 21 11.65 -3.54 2.43
CA LEU A 21 10.38 -4.13 1.99
C LEU A 21 10.22 -5.56 2.50
N ILE A 22 9.07 -5.88 3.07
CA ILE A 22 8.68 -7.23 3.47
C ILE A 22 7.51 -7.65 2.56
N LYS A 23 7.61 -8.84 1.94
CA LYS A 23 6.58 -9.40 1.06
C LYS A 23 6.02 -10.72 1.60
N ASP A 24 5.06 -11.27 0.88
CA ASP A 24 4.41 -12.56 1.14
C ASP A 24 3.64 -12.61 2.48
N LEU A 25 3.02 -11.48 2.86
CA LEU A 25 2.31 -11.30 4.13
C LEU A 25 0.79 -11.48 4.01
N GLY A 26 0.35 -12.01 2.88
CA GLY A 26 -1.03 -12.15 2.49
C GLY A 26 -1.20 -11.92 1.01
N GLN A 27 -2.08 -12.71 0.41
CA GLN A 27 -2.53 -12.57 -0.96
C GLN A 27 -4.04 -12.65 -0.95
N MET A 28 -4.67 -11.63 -1.50
CA MET A 28 -6.11 -11.56 -1.65
C MET A 28 -6.48 -11.21 -3.09
N SER A 29 -7.49 -11.90 -3.60
CA SER A 29 -8.16 -11.53 -4.86
C SER A 29 -9.57 -11.11 -4.53
N ILE A 30 -9.90 -9.87 -4.85
CA ILE A 30 -11.06 -9.17 -4.30
C ILE A 30 -11.76 -8.40 -5.42
N PRO A 31 -13.10 -8.25 -5.42
CA PRO A 31 -13.78 -7.40 -6.40
C PRO A 31 -13.24 -5.96 -6.39
N SER A 32 -12.81 -5.46 -7.55
CA SER A 32 -12.24 -4.10 -7.69
C SER A 32 -13.19 -2.99 -7.26
N ALA A 33 -14.50 -3.23 -7.37
CA ALA A 33 -15.56 -2.27 -7.03
C ALA A 33 -15.54 -1.82 -5.55
N LEU A 34 -14.85 -2.55 -4.67
CA LEU A 34 -14.71 -2.17 -3.27
C LEU A 34 -13.66 -1.05 -3.08
N PHE A 35 -12.73 -0.88 -4.02
CA PHE A 35 -11.53 -0.05 -3.83
C PHE A 35 -11.48 1.17 -4.74
N PHE A 36 -11.85 1.00 -6.02
CA PHE A 36 -11.72 2.05 -7.01
C PHE A 36 -12.83 2.00 -8.06
N GLU A 37 -13.14 3.17 -8.63
CA GLU A 37 -14.20 3.35 -9.63
C GLU A 37 -13.76 4.29 -10.78
N PRO A 38 -14.34 4.15 -11.99
CA PRO A 38 -15.21 3.06 -12.42
C PRO A 38 -14.42 1.75 -12.55
N VAL A 39 -15.06 0.60 -12.36
CA VAL A 39 -14.41 -0.69 -12.68
C VAL A 39 -14.23 -0.79 -14.19
N ALA A 40 -12.97 -0.91 -14.63
CA ALA A 40 -12.65 -1.04 -16.05
C ALA A 40 -12.82 -2.50 -16.52
N GLU A 41 -13.29 -2.68 -17.75
CA GLU A 41 -13.40 -4.00 -18.38
C GLU A 41 -12.07 -4.74 -18.34
N GLY A 42 -12.12 -5.97 -17.81
CA GLY A 42 -11.00 -6.88 -17.60
C GLY A 42 -10.19 -6.61 -16.33
N HIS A 43 -10.59 -5.64 -15.50
CA HIS A 43 -10.00 -5.35 -14.19
C HIS A 43 -11.08 -5.39 -13.09
N GLU A 44 -12.00 -6.35 -13.17
CA GLU A 44 -13.07 -6.59 -12.19
C GLU A 44 -12.54 -7.23 -10.90
N VAL A 45 -11.36 -7.82 -10.96
CA VAL A 45 -10.65 -8.42 -9.81
C VAL A 45 -9.40 -7.60 -9.53
N PHE A 46 -9.34 -7.08 -8.31
CA PHE A 46 -8.14 -6.48 -7.74
C PHE A 46 -7.32 -7.58 -7.05
N ASN A 47 -6.04 -7.63 -7.39
CA ASN A 47 -5.07 -8.51 -6.76
C ASN A 47 -4.28 -7.70 -5.74
N GLY A 48 -4.65 -7.83 -4.47
CA GLY A 48 -3.98 -7.19 -3.35
C GLY A 48 -2.98 -8.14 -2.70
N PRO A 49 -1.68 -8.09 -3.05
CA PRO A 49 -0.66 -8.62 -2.16
C PRO A 49 -0.55 -7.72 -0.93
N ASP A 50 -0.08 -8.25 0.19
CA ASP A 50 0.19 -7.45 1.38
C ASP A 50 1.70 -7.30 1.56
N THR A 51 2.12 -6.05 1.77
CA THR A 51 3.52 -5.69 2.04
C THR A 51 3.62 -4.88 3.32
N ALA A 52 4.77 -5.00 3.98
CA ALA A 52 5.11 -4.23 5.17
C ALA A 52 6.53 -3.70 5.06
N PHE A 53 6.93 -2.83 5.97
CA PHE A 53 8.24 -2.18 5.90
C PHE A 53 8.96 -2.18 7.24
N LEU A 54 10.16 -2.75 7.28
CA LEU A 54 11.07 -2.60 8.42
C LEU A 54 11.86 -1.29 8.28
N ILE A 55 11.71 -0.44 9.28
CA ILE A 55 12.35 0.87 9.39
C ILE A 55 13.44 0.79 10.46
N GLU A 56 14.66 1.19 10.11
CA GLU A 56 15.79 1.20 11.05
C GLU A 56 16.40 2.58 11.16
N ASN A 57 16.25 3.21 12.33
CA ASN A 57 16.99 4.41 12.69
C ASN A 57 18.30 3.98 13.37
N LYS A 58 19.40 3.99 12.61
CA LYS A 58 20.71 3.57 13.10
C LYS A 58 21.27 4.50 14.18
N ASN A 59 20.98 5.80 14.09
CA ASN A 59 21.50 6.81 15.02
C ASN A 59 20.91 6.63 16.42
N LEU A 60 19.62 6.27 16.50
CA LEU A 60 18.93 6.00 17.76
C LEU A 60 18.97 4.53 18.20
N GLY A 61 19.48 3.63 17.35
CA GLY A 61 19.42 2.20 17.57
C GLY A 61 18.00 1.65 17.63
N LYS A 62 17.06 2.28 16.92
CA LYS A 62 15.62 1.96 16.94
C LYS A 62 15.18 1.23 15.68
N LYS A 63 14.23 0.30 15.83
CA LYS A 63 13.55 -0.35 14.72
C LYS A 63 12.04 -0.29 14.89
N ALA A 64 11.35 0.05 13.80
CA ALA A 64 9.91 -0.02 13.71
C ALA A 64 9.50 -0.94 12.55
N VAL A 65 8.33 -1.56 12.63
CA VAL A 65 7.67 -2.14 11.46
C VAL A 65 6.41 -1.34 11.16
N PHE A 66 6.29 -0.85 9.92
CA PHE A 66 5.10 -0.20 9.40
C PHE A 66 4.23 -1.25 8.69
N ASP A 67 3.04 -1.49 9.24
CA ASP A 67 2.10 -2.57 8.93
C ASP A 67 2.65 -3.99 9.14
N LEU A 68 1.75 -4.98 9.13
CA LEU A 68 2.07 -6.38 9.43
C LEU A 68 1.43 -7.40 8.48
N GLY A 69 0.71 -6.95 7.45
CA GLY A 69 -0.05 -7.84 6.56
C GLY A 69 -1.27 -8.46 7.22
N VAL A 70 -1.77 -9.55 6.64
CA VAL A 70 -2.84 -10.37 7.19
C VAL A 70 -2.27 -11.34 8.22
N ARG A 71 -2.98 -11.59 9.31
CA ARG A 71 -2.61 -12.67 10.24
C ARG A 71 -2.65 -14.05 9.54
N LYS A 72 -1.66 -14.90 9.79
CA LYS A 72 -1.55 -16.22 9.16
C LYS A 72 -2.76 -17.12 9.42
N ASP A 73 -3.32 -17.03 10.61
CA ASP A 73 -4.53 -17.71 11.05
C ASP A 73 -5.77 -16.79 10.93
N TRP A 74 -5.98 -16.19 9.75
CA TRP A 74 -7.05 -15.24 9.45
C TRP A 74 -8.47 -15.71 9.84
N TRP A 75 -8.70 -17.02 9.97
CA TRP A 75 -9.95 -17.57 10.49
C TRP A 75 -10.21 -17.26 11.98
N ASN A 76 -9.20 -16.80 12.72
CA ASN A 76 -9.30 -16.34 14.09
C ASN A 76 -9.55 -14.82 14.22
N LEU A 77 -9.73 -14.11 13.10
CA LEU A 77 -10.21 -12.72 13.13
C LEU A 77 -11.59 -12.62 13.83
N PRO A 78 -11.93 -11.46 14.42
CA PRO A 78 -13.28 -11.20 14.92
C PRO A 78 -14.34 -11.45 13.83
N PRO A 79 -15.52 -12.02 14.15
CA PRO A 79 -16.52 -12.39 13.13
C PRO A 79 -16.89 -11.25 12.18
N LYS A 80 -17.04 -10.02 12.70
CA LYS A 80 -17.33 -8.82 11.88
C LYS A 80 -16.32 -8.56 10.77
N VAL A 81 -15.06 -8.95 10.98
CA VAL A 81 -13.97 -8.76 10.02
C VAL A 81 -13.74 -10.03 9.20
N ARG A 82 -13.86 -11.19 9.84
CA ARG A 82 -13.64 -12.51 9.23
C ARG A 82 -14.70 -12.86 8.20
N ASP A 83 -15.98 -12.69 8.53
CA ASP A 83 -17.08 -13.21 7.72
C ASP A 83 -17.20 -12.51 6.35
N PRO A 84 -16.96 -11.18 6.23
CA PRO A 84 -16.89 -10.52 4.92
C PRO A 84 -15.82 -11.07 3.97
N LEU A 85 -14.79 -11.78 4.47
CA LEU A 85 -13.81 -12.45 3.59
C LEU A 85 -14.47 -13.49 2.69
N ALA A 86 -15.67 -13.99 3.02
CA ALA A 86 -16.44 -14.88 2.14
C ALA A 86 -16.79 -14.24 0.77
N PHE A 87 -16.71 -12.91 0.64
CA PHE A 87 -16.90 -12.20 -0.63
C PHE A 87 -15.61 -12.11 -1.48
N CYS A 88 -14.45 -12.47 -0.93
CA CYS A 88 -13.21 -12.55 -1.69
C CYS A 88 -13.22 -13.76 -2.62
N ILE A 89 -12.48 -13.66 -3.73
CA ILE A 89 -12.23 -14.76 -4.66
C ILE A 89 -11.21 -15.74 -4.08
N GLY A 90 -10.25 -15.23 -3.31
CA GLY A 90 -9.34 -16.05 -2.54
C GLY A 90 -8.58 -15.27 -1.48
N VAL A 91 -8.16 -16.02 -0.45
CA VAL A 91 -7.35 -15.54 0.67
C VAL A 91 -6.30 -16.60 0.98
N LYS A 92 -5.04 -16.21 0.96
CA LYS A 92 -3.92 -17.07 1.32
C LYS A 92 -2.83 -16.30 2.05
N VAL A 93 -2.40 -16.83 3.19
CA VAL A 93 -1.32 -16.26 3.99
C VAL A 93 -0.36 -17.39 4.31
N ASP A 94 0.83 -17.35 3.71
CA ASP A 94 1.85 -18.38 3.92
C ASP A 94 2.78 -18.06 5.10
N LYS A 95 3.06 -16.75 5.31
CA LYS A 95 3.93 -16.24 6.38
C LYS A 95 3.35 -15.00 7.01
N ASP A 96 3.68 -14.79 8.28
CA ASP A 96 3.49 -13.51 8.97
C ASP A 96 4.81 -12.73 9.10
N VAL A 97 4.73 -11.44 9.44
CA VAL A 97 5.93 -10.62 9.66
C VAL A 97 6.87 -11.20 10.72
N PRO A 98 6.39 -11.67 11.90
CA PRO A 98 7.27 -12.31 12.88
C PRO A 98 8.11 -13.46 12.31
N GLU A 99 7.53 -14.34 11.48
CA GLU A 99 8.24 -15.40 10.77
C GLU A 99 9.31 -14.83 9.84
N VAL A 100 8.96 -13.87 8.98
CA VAL A 100 9.91 -13.27 8.04
C VAL A 100 11.06 -12.56 8.77
N LEU A 101 10.78 -11.81 9.83
CA LEU A 101 11.82 -11.16 10.64
C LEU A 101 12.81 -12.18 11.20
N LYS A 102 12.31 -13.27 11.81
CA LYS A 102 13.15 -14.33 12.39
C LYS A 102 14.00 -15.04 11.34
N GLU A 103 13.40 -15.41 10.21
CA GLU A 103 14.09 -16.06 9.09
C GLU A 103 15.20 -15.17 8.50
N SER A 104 14.98 -13.86 8.46
CA SER A 104 15.95 -12.87 7.98
C SER A 104 16.94 -12.42 9.07
N GLY A 105 16.97 -13.09 10.23
CA GLY A 105 17.93 -12.84 11.31
C GLY A 105 17.66 -11.58 12.14
N VAL A 106 16.45 -11.04 12.10
CA VAL A 106 16.00 -9.92 12.94
C VAL A 106 15.19 -10.46 14.12
N PRO A 107 15.74 -10.46 15.36
CA PRO A 107 14.99 -10.92 16.51
C PRO A 107 13.84 -9.96 16.84
N LEU A 108 12.69 -10.51 17.27
CA LEU A 108 11.51 -9.70 17.59
C LEU A 108 11.75 -8.71 18.74
N ASP A 109 12.59 -9.08 19.72
CA ASP A 109 13.02 -8.19 20.82
C ASP A 109 13.76 -6.93 20.34
N ALA A 110 14.26 -6.92 19.10
CA ALA A 110 14.90 -5.75 18.51
C ALA A 110 13.90 -4.77 17.88
N ILE A 111 12.60 -5.11 17.79
CA ILE A 111 11.54 -4.26 17.27
C ILE A 111 10.96 -3.43 18.41
N ASN A 112 11.20 -2.12 18.36
CA ASN A 112 10.72 -1.19 19.38
C ASN A 112 9.26 -0.83 19.14
N ASP A 113 8.87 -0.68 17.88
CA ASP A 113 7.60 -0.11 17.47
C ASP A 113 6.96 -0.96 16.37
N VAL A 114 5.68 -1.27 16.53
CA VAL A 114 4.80 -1.62 15.41
C VAL A 114 3.92 -0.41 15.17
N ILE A 115 3.77 -0.01 13.92
CA ILE A 115 2.93 1.12 13.49
C ILE A 115 1.90 0.55 12.54
N TRP A 116 0.63 0.54 12.95
CA TRP A 116 -0.47 0.26 12.05
C TRP A 116 -0.87 1.54 11.33
N SER A 117 -0.91 1.48 10.00
CA SER A 117 -1.49 2.53 9.17
C SER A 117 -2.96 2.72 9.53
N HIS A 118 -3.72 1.65 9.69
CA HIS A 118 -5.15 1.69 10.06
C HIS A 118 -5.67 0.32 10.57
N SER A 119 -7.00 0.17 10.70
CA SER A 119 -7.62 -0.96 11.41
C SER A 119 -7.92 -2.20 10.57
N HIS A 120 -7.78 -2.17 9.24
CA HIS A 120 -8.13 -3.32 8.41
C HIS A 120 -7.21 -4.52 8.64
N LEU A 121 -7.74 -5.69 8.33
CA LEU A 121 -7.18 -6.99 8.73
C LEU A 121 -5.80 -7.29 8.10
N ASP A 122 -5.56 -6.72 6.94
CA ASP A 122 -4.42 -6.83 6.04
C ASP A 122 -3.26 -5.89 6.38
N HIS A 123 -3.39 -5.12 7.47
CA HIS A 123 -2.33 -4.24 7.95
C HIS A 123 -1.84 -4.59 9.36
N ARG A 124 -2.56 -5.48 10.06
CA ARG A 124 -2.40 -5.64 11.50
C ARG A 124 -1.66 -6.88 11.94
N GLY A 125 -1.64 -7.93 11.11
CA GLY A 125 -1.03 -9.21 11.44
C GLY A 125 -1.51 -9.78 12.78
N ASP A 126 -0.73 -10.71 13.34
CA ASP A 126 -0.86 -11.09 14.76
C ASP A 126 0.20 -10.37 15.57
N VAL A 127 -0.13 -9.14 16.01
CA VAL A 127 0.77 -8.35 16.83
C VAL A 127 1.04 -9.01 18.19
N SER A 128 0.20 -9.94 18.65
CA SER A 128 0.38 -10.62 19.94
C SER A 128 1.66 -11.46 20.02
N LEU A 129 2.22 -11.83 18.86
CA LEU A 129 3.49 -12.56 18.73
C LEU A 129 4.73 -11.71 19.02
N PHE A 130 4.60 -10.38 19.00
CA PHE A 130 5.69 -9.49 19.40
C PHE A 130 5.82 -9.44 20.93
N PRO A 131 7.04 -9.30 21.46
CA PRO A 131 7.27 -9.24 22.89
C PRO A 131 6.56 -8.02 23.54
N PRO A 132 6.23 -8.09 24.85
CA PRO A 132 5.52 -7.02 25.57
C PRO A 132 6.16 -5.62 25.53
N ASN A 133 7.46 -5.53 25.25
CA ASN A 133 8.21 -4.27 25.17
C ASN A 133 8.08 -3.57 23.81
N THR A 134 7.49 -4.21 22.80
CA THR A 134 7.14 -3.57 21.52
C THR A 134 5.93 -2.66 21.73
N ILE A 135 6.08 -1.38 21.39
CA ILE A 135 5.02 -0.38 21.45
C ILE A 135 4.14 -0.54 20.21
N LEU A 136 2.83 -0.61 20.41
CA LEU A 136 1.87 -0.56 19.32
C LEU A 136 1.43 0.90 19.10
N ASN A 137 1.70 1.44 17.92
CA ASN A 137 1.34 2.79 17.50
C ASN A 137 0.22 2.73 16.46
N TYR A 138 -0.79 3.57 16.60
CA TYR A 138 -1.96 3.61 15.70
C TYR A 138 -2.62 5.00 15.75
N GLY A 139 -3.38 5.36 14.72
CA GLY A 139 -4.03 6.67 14.69
C GLY A 139 -5.26 6.79 15.59
N LYS A 140 -5.70 8.04 15.77
CA LYS A 140 -6.81 8.39 16.65
C LYS A 140 -8.10 7.60 16.34
N GLU A 141 -8.85 7.27 17.38
CA GLU A 141 -10.18 6.61 17.32
C GLU A 141 -10.15 5.12 16.96
N MET A 142 -9.02 4.56 16.52
CA MET A 142 -8.92 3.11 16.29
C MET A 142 -9.24 2.30 17.55
N ALA A 143 -8.77 2.74 18.73
CA ALA A 143 -9.04 2.06 19.99
C ALA A 143 -10.54 2.02 20.36
N ALA A 144 -11.40 2.83 19.73
CA ALA A 144 -12.84 2.78 19.97
C ALA A 144 -13.51 1.53 19.39
N MET A 145 -12.88 0.82 18.45
CA MET A 145 -13.44 -0.40 17.82
C MET A 145 -13.03 -1.71 18.52
N LYS A 146 -12.46 -1.58 19.72
CA LYS A 146 -12.04 -2.71 20.56
C LYS A 146 -13.24 -3.46 21.13
N PRO A 147 -13.12 -4.79 21.37
CA PRO A 147 -14.20 -5.59 21.93
C PRO A 147 -14.67 -5.12 23.32
N GLU A 148 -13.80 -4.49 24.12
CA GLU A 148 -14.18 -3.91 25.41
C GLU A 148 -15.09 -2.68 25.29
N VAL A 149 -15.15 -2.05 24.11
CA VAL A 149 -15.94 -0.84 23.83
C VAL A 149 -17.19 -1.19 23.02
N THR A 150 -17.04 -1.96 21.93
CA THR A 150 -18.14 -2.27 21.00
C THR A 150 -18.86 -3.59 21.31
N GLY A 151 -18.30 -4.44 22.17
CA GLY A 151 -18.76 -5.81 22.36
C GLY A 151 -18.22 -6.75 21.27
N LYS A 152 -18.28 -8.06 21.53
CA LYS A 152 -17.64 -9.08 20.67
C LYS A 152 -18.18 -9.14 19.23
N GLU A 153 -19.46 -8.88 19.04
CA GLU A 153 -20.12 -8.96 17.73
C GLU A 153 -19.68 -7.81 16.81
N GLU A 154 -19.43 -6.63 17.38
CA GLU A 154 -19.10 -5.41 16.63
C GLU A 154 -17.61 -5.05 16.66
N ALA A 155 -16.78 -5.89 17.29
CA ALA A 155 -15.34 -5.68 17.43
C ALA A 155 -14.61 -5.86 16.10
N VAL A 156 -13.71 -4.91 15.80
CA VAL A 156 -12.75 -5.02 14.68
C VAL A 156 -11.45 -5.70 15.13
N PHE A 157 -11.14 -5.59 16.42
CA PHE A 157 -9.92 -6.12 17.03
C PHE A 157 -10.18 -7.31 17.93
N LEU A 158 -9.14 -8.09 18.21
CA LEU A 158 -9.13 -9.01 19.35
C LEU A 158 -8.58 -8.31 20.59
N SER A 159 -8.99 -8.73 21.78
CA SER A 159 -8.41 -8.21 23.03
C SER A 159 -6.88 -8.44 23.10
N SER A 160 -6.39 -9.54 22.50
CA SER A 160 -4.96 -9.87 22.42
C SER A 160 -4.13 -8.85 21.65
N ASP A 161 -4.76 -8.10 20.75
CA ASP A 161 -4.08 -7.11 19.90
C ASP A 161 -3.45 -5.98 20.73
N PHE A 162 -4.09 -5.61 21.85
CA PHE A 162 -3.68 -4.51 22.73
C PHE A 162 -3.14 -4.98 24.09
N ALA A 163 -3.31 -6.26 24.42
CA ALA A 163 -3.00 -6.77 25.75
C ALA A 163 -1.50 -6.78 26.04
N GLY A 164 -1.14 -6.46 27.29
CA GLY A 164 0.21 -6.67 27.82
C GLY A 164 1.30 -5.78 27.20
N ARG A 165 0.95 -4.74 26.46
CA ARG A 165 1.90 -3.83 25.78
C ARG A 165 1.50 -2.37 25.95
N ARG A 166 2.44 -1.47 25.64
CA ARG A 166 2.14 -0.04 25.53
C ARG A 166 1.43 0.22 24.21
N ASN A 167 0.27 0.87 24.30
CA ASN A 167 -0.55 1.30 23.17
C ASN A 167 -0.47 2.83 23.07
N ASN A 168 0.01 3.32 21.94
CA ASN A 168 0.26 4.74 21.68
C ASN A 168 -0.67 5.21 20.56
N GLU A 169 -1.70 5.95 20.93
CA GLU A 169 -2.61 6.58 19.97
C GLU A 169 -1.99 7.90 19.48
N ILE A 170 -1.77 8.00 18.17
CA ILE A 170 -1.14 9.15 17.52
C ILE A 170 -2.18 10.25 17.34
N ASP A 171 -1.95 11.40 17.98
CA ASP A 171 -2.80 12.59 17.86
C ASP A 171 -2.07 13.76 17.20
N PHE A 172 -2.57 14.20 16.05
CA PHE A 172 -2.06 15.34 15.29
C PHE A 172 -2.68 16.68 15.70
N SER A 173 -3.58 16.71 16.70
CA SER A 173 -4.31 17.92 17.12
C SER A 173 -3.41 19.10 17.47
N ASN A 174 -2.24 18.83 18.06
CA ASN A 174 -1.26 19.85 18.44
C ASN A 174 -0.13 20.03 17.42
N SER A 175 -0.14 19.30 16.30
CA SER A 175 0.91 19.44 15.28
C SER A 175 0.72 20.70 14.45
N THR A 176 1.78 21.50 14.35
CA THR A 176 1.88 22.62 13.42
C THR A 176 2.67 22.28 12.16
N LEU A 177 3.33 21.11 12.12
CA LEU A 177 4.14 20.69 10.99
C LEU A 177 3.24 20.16 9.86
N LYS A 178 3.53 20.60 8.63
CA LYS A 178 2.91 20.06 7.43
C LYS A 178 3.95 19.64 6.40
N ILE A 179 3.75 18.48 5.79
CA ILE A 179 4.59 17.96 4.70
C ILE A 179 3.67 17.45 3.59
N GLY A 180 3.90 17.91 2.35
CA GLY A 180 3.12 17.48 1.18
C GLY A 180 1.61 17.71 1.29
N GLY A 181 1.18 18.71 2.09
CA GLY A 181 -0.23 19.03 2.31
C GLY A 181 -0.85 18.41 3.57
N PHE A 182 -0.23 17.40 4.18
CA PHE A 182 -0.75 16.72 5.38
C PHE A 182 -0.16 17.27 6.66
N ARG A 183 -0.90 17.17 7.77
CA ARG A 183 -0.31 17.33 9.11
C ARG A 183 0.68 16.19 9.33
N ALA A 184 1.83 16.52 9.91
CA ALA A 184 2.90 15.56 10.11
C ALA A 184 3.39 15.58 11.57
N LEU A 185 3.91 14.44 12.03
CA LEU A 185 4.65 14.32 13.28
C LEU A 185 6.00 13.71 12.97
N ASP A 186 7.08 14.31 13.49
CA ASP A 186 8.40 13.70 13.45
C ASP A 186 8.47 12.61 14.52
N PHE A 187 8.42 11.34 14.08
CA PHE A 187 8.21 10.21 14.99
C PHE A 187 9.41 9.97 15.91
N TYR A 188 10.61 10.29 15.43
CA TYR A 188 11.86 10.14 16.19
C TYR A 188 12.43 11.47 16.69
N ASP A 189 11.76 12.59 16.40
CA ASP A 189 12.21 13.96 16.73
C ASP A 189 13.62 14.28 16.20
N ASP A 190 13.99 13.66 15.08
CA ASP A 190 15.32 13.78 14.48
C ASP A 190 15.27 14.10 12.98
N GLY A 191 14.07 14.21 12.41
CA GLY A 191 13.79 14.54 11.03
C GLY A 191 13.95 13.41 10.01
N SER A 192 14.15 12.17 10.48
CA SER A 192 14.40 11.00 9.63
C SER A 192 13.13 10.23 9.22
N PHE A 193 12.06 10.27 10.03
CA PHE A 193 10.85 9.50 9.81
C PHE A 193 9.63 10.25 10.35
N TYR A 194 8.64 10.50 9.49
CA TYR A 194 7.44 11.24 9.83
C TYR A 194 6.19 10.37 9.70
N LEU A 195 5.24 10.53 10.60
CA LEU A 195 3.86 10.07 10.41
C LEU A 195 3.03 11.20 9.82
N LEU A 196 2.14 10.87 8.89
CA LEU A 196 1.26 11.80 8.19
C LEU A 196 -0.20 11.43 8.45
N ASP A 197 -1.01 12.43 8.75
CA ASP A 197 -2.47 12.31 8.90
C ASP A 197 -3.15 12.27 7.52
N THR A 198 -3.49 11.07 7.05
CA THR A 198 -4.02 10.81 5.69
C THR A 198 -5.43 10.21 5.75
N PRO A 199 -6.46 11.01 6.10
CA PRO A 199 -7.78 10.49 6.43
C PRO A 199 -8.60 10.06 5.20
N GLY A 200 -9.69 9.32 5.45
CA GLY A 200 -10.73 9.00 4.47
C GLY A 200 -10.97 7.51 4.29
N HIS A 201 -9.90 6.71 4.24
CA HIS A 201 -10.01 5.25 4.18
C HIS A 201 -10.62 4.67 5.46
N ASP A 202 -10.01 4.99 6.60
CA ASP A 202 -10.41 4.50 7.91
C ASP A 202 -10.13 5.57 8.99
N HIS A 203 -10.74 5.39 10.16
CA HIS A 203 -10.49 6.24 11.32
C HIS A 203 -9.01 6.23 11.69
N GLY A 204 -8.43 7.42 11.80
CA GLY A 204 -7.02 7.58 12.17
C GLY A 204 -6.04 7.03 11.14
N HIS A 205 -6.43 6.85 9.87
CA HIS A 205 -5.50 6.35 8.85
C HIS A 205 -4.20 7.18 8.78
N LEU A 206 -3.06 6.48 8.82
CA LEU A 206 -1.72 7.03 8.79
C LEU A 206 -0.99 6.62 7.52
N SER A 207 -0.21 7.55 6.97
CA SER A 207 0.91 7.23 6.09
C SER A 207 2.22 7.56 6.79
N ALA A 208 3.34 7.02 6.33
CA ALA A 208 4.66 7.37 6.85
C ALA A 208 5.60 7.87 5.74
N LEU A 209 6.41 8.87 6.06
CA LEU A 209 7.42 9.43 5.16
C LEU A 209 8.82 9.15 5.73
N ALA A 210 9.55 8.27 5.07
CA ALA A 210 10.91 7.90 5.43
C ALA A 210 11.92 8.71 4.62
N ARG A 211 12.81 9.44 5.30
CA ARG A 211 13.95 10.10 4.63
C ARG A 211 15.05 9.07 4.40
N THR A 212 15.35 8.79 3.13
CA THR A 212 16.32 7.77 2.73
C THR A 212 17.72 8.34 2.48
N THR A 213 17.81 9.58 2.00
CA THR A 213 19.07 10.33 1.85
C THR A 213 18.91 11.76 2.37
N SER A 214 20.02 12.38 2.75
CA SER A 214 20.05 13.77 3.22
C SER A 214 21.19 14.55 2.59
N SER A 215 20.85 15.66 1.97
CA SER A 215 21.79 16.67 1.48
C SER A 215 22.68 17.22 2.60
N ASN A 216 22.13 17.40 3.80
CA ASN A 216 22.88 17.85 4.97
C ASN A 216 23.83 16.78 5.52
N ALA A 217 23.60 15.50 5.20
CA ALA A 217 24.50 14.39 5.52
C ALA A 217 25.56 14.13 4.43
N GLY A 218 25.66 15.01 3.42
CA GLY A 218 26.62 14.89 2.32
C GLY A 218 26.13 14.07 1.13
N ASN A 219 24.87 13.64 1.09
CA ASN A 219 24.27 13.12 -0.14
C ASN A 219 24.02 14.27 -1.14
N GLY A 220 23.77 13.95 -2.42
CA GLY A 220 23.49 14.98 -3.42
C GLY A 220 22.13 15.69 -3.23
N LYS A 221 21.21 15.10 -2.45
CA LYS A 221 19.83 15.54 -2.31
C LYS A 221 19.10 14.80 -1.19
N ASP A 222 17.99 15.37 -0.76
CA ASP A 222 17.02 14.69 0.11
C ASP A 222 16.11 13.80 -0.75
N THR A 223 16.03 12.52 -0.42
CA THR A 223 15.08 11.58 -1.03
C THR A 223 14.22 10.93 0.03
N PHE A 224 13.01 10.57 -0.35
CA PHE A 224 12.02 10.02 0.55
C PHE A 224 11.29 8.81 -0.05
N ILE A 225 10.81 7.94 0.82
CA ILE A 225 9.81 6.93 0.49
C ILE A 225 8.54 7.25 1.28
N LEU A 226 7.41 7.38 0.58
CA LEU A 226 6.09 7.45 1.20
C LEU A 226 5.52 6.04 1.31
N LEU A 227 5.35 5.56 2.53
CA LEU A 227 4.59 4.36 2.86
C LEU A 227 3.14 4.79 3.04
N ALA A 228 2.33 4.62 2.00
CA ALA A 228 1.03 5.27 1.93
C ALA A 228 -0.07 4.53 2.70
N GLY A 229 0.15 3.28 3.11
CA GLY A 229 -0.93 2.40 3.55
C GLY A 229 -1.99 2.28 2.46
N ASP A 230 -3.25 2.48 2.84
CA ASP A 230 -4.43 2.39 1.98
C ASP A 230 -5.04 3.75 1.64
N ALA A 231 -4.26 4.83 1.75
CA ALA A 231 -4.68 6.13 1.25
C ALA A 231 -5.13 6.07 -0.23
N CYS A 232 -4.59 5.10 -0.99
CA CYS A 232 -5.26 4.47 -2.13
C CYS A 232 -4.70 3.05 -2.36
N HIS A 233 -5.47 2.17 -3.00
CA HIS A 233 -5.11 0.75 -3.14
C HIS A 233 -4.41 0.42 -4.47
N PHE A 234 -4.48 1.33 -5.45
CA PHE A 234 -3.97 1.06 -6.80
C PHE A 234 -3.33 2.32 -7.41
N CYS A 235 -2.16 2.16 -8.02
CA CYS A 235 -1.40 3.26 -8.63
C CYS A 235 -2.19 4.03 -9.71
N GLY A 236 -3.15 3.39 -10.38
CA GLY A 236 -4.06 4.05 -11.34
C GLY A 236 -5.00 5.10 -10.72
N VAL A 237 -5.11 5.17 -9.39
CA VAL A 237 -5.81 6.27 -8.68
C VAL A 237 -4.98 7.55 -8.67
N LEU A 238 -3.64 7.44 -8.74
CA LEU A 238 -2.72 8.57 -8.75
C LEU A 238 -2.24 8.90 -10.18
N ARG A 239 -2.34 7.94 -11.10
CA ARG A 239 -1.68 7.97 -12.42
C ARG A 239 -2.65 7.63 -13.56
N PRO A 240 -2.49 8.26 -14.75
CA PRO A 240 -1.53 9.31 -15.05
C PRO A 240 -1.93 10.67 -14.43
N ASN A 241 -1.06 11.67 -14.53
CA ASN A 241 -1.31 13.02 -14.02
C ASN A 241 -0.64 14.08 -14.91
N VAL A 242 -0.82 15.36 -14.58
CA VAL A 242 -0.32 16.49 -15.41
C VAL A 242 1.21 16.49 -15.50
N SER A 243 1.90 16.16 -14.40
CA SER A 243 3.37 16.13 -14.36
C SER A 243 3.95 14.88 -15.03
N HIS A 244 3.20 13.77 -15.04
CA HIS A 244 3.55 12.53 -15.73
C HIS A 244 2.40 12.09 -16.64
N PRO A 245 2.23 12.73 -17.82
CA PRO A 245 1.21 12.33 -18.75
C PRO A 245 1.42 10.90 -19.22
N PHE A 246 0.35 10.16 -19.47
CA PHE A 246 0.41 8.79 -19.96
C PHE A 246 1.24 8.73 -21.24
N PRO A 247 2.22 7.82 -21.35
CA PRO A 247 3.14 7.77 -22.47
C PRO A 247 2.44 7.43 -23.77
N HIS A 248 2.71 8.17 -24.84
CA HIS A 248 2.20 7.90 -26.18
C HIS A 248 3.19 8.40 -27.24
N PRO A 249 3.52 7.62 -28.30
CA PRO A 249 2.91 6.34 -28.67
C PRO A 249 3.44 5.12 -27.91
N HIS A 250 4.58 5.23 -27.21
CA HIS A 250 5.22 4.09 -26.54
C HIS A 250 5.40 4.34 -25.04
N LEU A 251 5.35 3.27 -24.23
CA LEU A 251 5.81 3.32 -22.84
C LEU A 251 7.34 3.58 -22.81
N PRO A 252 7.88 4.18 -21.75
CA PRO A 252 9.32 4.34 -21.59
C PRO A 252 10.05 3.00 -21.70
N ASN A 253 11.17 2.97 -22.40
CA ASN A 253 11.99 1.75 -22.56
C ASN A 253 12.49 1.19 -21.21
N SER A 254 12.53 2.02 -20.17
CA SER A 254 12.91 1.62 -18.82
C SER A 254 11.79 0.91 -18.05
N THR A 255 10.54 1.00 -18.51
CA THR A 255 9.39 0.38 -17.82
C THR A 255 9.47 -1.14 -17.92
N ILE A 256 9.34 -1.80 -16.77
CA ILE A 256 9.41 -3.26 -16.67
C ILE A 256 8.01 -3.88 -16.53
N GLY A 257 7.89 -5.20 -16.73
CA GLY A 257 6.63 -5.92 -16.52
C GLY A 257 5.51 -5.56 -17.48
N VAL A 258 5.82 -4.87 -18.59
CA VAL A 258 4.83 -4.38 -19.58
C VAL A 258 5.00 -5.00 -20.97
N SER A 259 5.75 -6.10 -21.09
CA SER A 259 6.03 -6.76 -22.38
C SER A 259 4.76 -7.32 -23.05
N ASP A 260 3.74 -7.64 -22.28
CA ASP A 260 2.45 -8.17 -22.74
C ASP A 260 1.31 -7.12 -22.67
N VAL A 261 1.67 -5.86 -22.49
CA VAL A 261 0.74 -4.73 -22.45
C VAL A 261 0.43 -4.26 -23.87
N GLN A 262 -0.84 -3.93 -24.11
CA GLN A 262 -1.30 -3.37 -25.37
C GLN A 262 -0.59 -2.05 -25.70
N HIS A 263 -0.57 -1.68 -26.98
CA HIS A 263 -0.06 -0.38 -27.39
C HIS A 263 -0.74 0.77 -26.59
N PRO A 264 0.01 1.75 -26.05
CA PRO A 264 -0.53 2.81 -25.20
C PRO A 264 -1.73 3.56 -25.77
N GLY A 265 -1.74 3.83 -27.08
CA GLY A 265 -2.89 4.46 -27.75
C GLY A 265 -4.18 3.62 -27.73
N SER A 266 -4.08 2.29 -27.67
CA SER A 266 -5.23 1.40 -27.49
C SER A 266 -5.70 1.39 -26.03
N LEU A 267 -4.77 1.42 -25.07
CA LEU A 267 -5.12 1.57 -23.66
C LEU A 267 -5.86 2.88 -23.42
N LEU A 268 -5.35 4.03 -23.86
CA LEU A 268 -5.99 5.33 -23.62
C LEU A 268 -7.44 5.39 -24.09
N LYS A 269 -7.79 4.71 -25.19
CA LYS A 269 -9.18 4.60 -25.67
C LYS A 269 -10.10 3.81 -24.72
N ARG A 270 -9.52 2.95 -23.87
CA ARG A 270 -10.20 2.18 -22.82
C ARG A 270 -10.26 2.91 -21.48
N HIS A 271 -9.70 4.11 -21.35
CA HIS A 271 -9.74 4.86 -20.09
C HIS A 271 -11.20 5.01 -19.62
N PRO A 272 -11.58 4.48 -18.44
CA PRO A 272 -12.98 4.24 -18.09
C PRO A 272 -13.80 5.53 -18.02
N LYS A 273 -13.21 6.63 -17.50
CA LYS A 273 -13.82 7.97 -17.49
C LYS A 273 -14.22 8.51 -18.87
N TYR A 274 -13.56 8.08 -19.95
CA TYR A 274 -13.71 8.67 -21.28
C TYR A 274 -14.36 7.74 -22.32
N GLN A 275 -14.70 6.49 -21.96
CA GLN A 275 -15.28 5.51 -22.90
C GLN A 275 -16.60 5.99 -23.55
N GLN A 276 -17.35 6.86 -22.87
CA GLN A 276 -18.62 7.42 -23.35
C GLN A 276 -18.56 8.93 -23.60
N SER A 277 -17.35 9.50 -23.69
CA SER A 277 -17.17 10.94 -23.83
C SER A 277 -17.62 11.44 -25.22
N PRO A 278 -18.33 12.59 -25.32
CA PRO A 278 -18.71 13.19 -26.59
C PRO A 278 -17.55 13.95 -27.27
N LEU A 279 -16.37 14.03 -26.62
CA LEU A 279 -15.20 14.74 -27.15
C LEU A 279 -14.71 14.12 -28.45
N VAL A 280 -14.08 14.96 -29.30
CA VAL A 280 -13.37 14.45 -30.48
C VAL A 280 -12.14 13.65 -30.04
N ALA A 281 -11.75 12.66 -30.84
CA ALA A 281 -10.73 11.68 -30.46
C ALA A 281 -9.39 12.28 -29.99
N ALA A 282 -8.98 13.43 -30.54
CA ALA A 282 -7.74 14.10 -30.15
C ALA A 282 -7.83 14.73 -28.75
N GLU A 283 -8.92 15.41 -28.43
CA GLU A 283 -9.15 16.03 -27.10
C GLU A 283 -9.28 14.95 -26.02
N LEU A 284 -10.01 13.87 -26.33
CA LEU A 284 -10.14 12.72 -25.44
C LEU A 284 -8.78 12.12 -25.07
N LEU A 285 -7.88 11.98 -26.05
CA LEU A 285 -6.54 11.46 -25.81
C LEU A 285 -5.72 12.37 -24.91
N GLU A 286 -5.77 13.69 -25.12
CA GLU A 286 -5.03 14.62 -24.26
C GLU A 286 -5.57 14.64 -22.82
N GLU A 287 -6.90 14.62 -22.66
CA GLU A 287 -7.53 14.53 -21.33
C GLU A 287 -7.19 13.21 -20.61
N ALA A 288 -7.34 12.07 -21.30
CA ALA A 288 -7.04 10.75 -20.73
C ALA A 288 -5.56 10.57 -20.36
N ARG A 289 -4.66 11.36 -20.98
CA ARG A 289 -3.23 11.31 -20.67
C ARG A 289 -2.90 12.01 -19.36
N VAL A 290 -3.69 12.93 -18.86
CA VAL A 290 -3.33 13.74 -17.68
C VAL A 290 -4.26 13.55 -16.49
N ASN A 291 -5.22 12.64 -16.60
CA ASN A 291 -6.19 12.33 -15.55
C ASN A 291 -5.99 10.89 -15.05
N PRO A 292 -6.05 10.65 -13.73
CA PRO A 292 -5.94 9.31 -13.20
C PRO A 292 -6.93 8.33 -13.79
N TRP A 293 -6.50 7.07 -13.91
CA TRP A 293 -7.29 6.01 -14.51
C TRP A 293 -8.55 5.68 -13.71
N TYR A 294 -8.46 5.80 -12.39
CA TYR A 294 -9.53 5.54 -11.44
C TYR A 294 -9.65 6.68 -10.41
N GLY A 295 -10.80 6.75 -9.76
CA GLY A 295 -11.00 7.40 -8.47
C GLY A 295 -11.24 6.36 -7.37
N ILE A 296 -11.37 6.84 -6.13
CA ILE A 296 -11.75 6.04 -4.96
C ILE A 296 -13.20 5.57 -5.10
N ALA A 297 -13.47 4.30 -4.81
CA ALA A 297 -14.82 3.77 -4.84
C ALA A 297 -15.74 4.51 -3.85
N ALA A 298 -16.89 4.99 -4.33
CA ALA A 298 -17.90 5.68 -3.53
C ALA A 298 -19.19 4.85 -3.38
N GLY A 299 -19.19 3.61 -3.87
CA GLY A 299 -20.31 2.67 -3.74
C GLY A 299 -20.58 2.24 -2.29
N GLN A 300 -21.76 1.67 -2.05
CA GLN A 300 -22.20 1.21 -0.71
C GLN A 300 -21.27 0.16 -0.07
N LEU A 301 -20.50 -0.57 -0.89
CA LEU A 301 -19.55 -1.59 -0.44
C LEU A 301 -18.09 -1.08 -0.47
N SER A 302 -17.87 0.22 -0.60
CA SER A 302 -16.52 0.78 -0.56
C SER A 302 -15.80 0.40 0.74
N THR A 303 -14.50 0.14 0.65
CA THR A 303 -13.63 0.00 1.82
C THR A 303 -13.32 1.34 2.50
N PHE A 304 -13.61 2.47 1.83
CA PHE A 304 -13.43 3.79 2.41
C PHE A 304 -14.62 4.19 3.27
N GLN A 305 -14.36 4.56 4.51
CA GLN A 305 -15.39 5.10 5.42
C GLN A 305 -15.90 6.48 4.97
N ASP A 306 -15.01 7.32 4.44
CA ASP A 306 -15.36 8.57 3.78
C ASP A 306 -14.68 8.62 2.39
N PRO A 307 -15.33 8.09 1.35
CA PRO A 307 -14.78 8.07 -0.01
C PRO A 307 -14.46 9.47 -0.56
N VAL A 308 -15.22 10.50 -0.16
CA VAL A 308 -15.01 11.88 -0.64
C VAL A 308 -13.74 12.45 -0.03
N LEU A 309 -13.52 12.24 1.26
CA LEU A 309 -12.28 12.60 1.93
C LEU A 309 -11.10 11.75 1.44
N GLY A 310 -11.32 10.45 1.23
CA GLY A 310 -10.34 9.53 0.66
C GLY A 310 -9.85 9.97 -0.71
N GLN A 311 -10.76 10.39 -1.60
CA GLN A 311 -10.40 10.94 -2.91
C GLN A 311 -9.54 12.21 -2.77
N LYS A 312 -9.88 13.12 -1.85
CA LYS A 312 -9.06 14.32 -1.57
C LYS A 312 -7.66 13.96 -1.04
N THR A 313 -7.56 12.95 -0.20
CA THR A 313 -6.28 12.43 0.30
C THR A 313 -5.46 11.84 -0.85
N ALA A 314 -6.06 11.02 -1.72
CA ALA A 314 -5.39 10.48 -2.90
C ALA A 314 -4.90 11.59 -3.85
N ASP A 315 -5.72 12.62 -4.09
CA ASP A 315 -5.32 13.79 -4.89
C ASP A 315 -4.17 14.57 -4.26
N THR A 316 -4.18 14.72 -2.93
CA THR A 316 -3.08 15.36 -2.19
C THR A 316 -1.80 14.53 -2.25
N ILE A 317 -1.90 13.19 -2.18
CA ILE A 317 -0.75 12.29 -2.38
C ILE A 317 -0.19 12.42 -3.80
N LYS A 318 -1.07 12.42 -4.81
CA LYS A 318 -0.68 12.60 -6.21
C LYS A 318 0.13 13.89 -6.39
N GLU A 319 -0.43 15.02 -5.97
CA GLU A 319 0.16 16.34 -6.18
C GLU A 319 1.39 16.61 -5.32
N GLY A 320 1.36 16.18 -4.05
CA GLY A 320 2.42 16.46 -3.07
C GLY A 320 3.59 15.48 -3.12
N PHE A 321 3.36 14.23 -3.56
CA PHE A 321 4.32 13.14 -3.43
C PHE A 321 4.55 12.38 -4.73
N ASP A 322 3.50 11.88 -5.41
CA ASP A 322 3.70 11.05 -6.62
C ASP A 322 4.36 11.85 -7.75
N GLU A 323 3.94 13.12 -7.91
CA GLU A 323 4.53 14.06 -8.85
C GLU A 323 5.92 14.59 -8.44
N ALA A 324 6.34 14.40 -7.19
CA ALA A 324 7.63 14.87 -6.71
C ALA A 324 8.76 13.91 -7.13
N GLU A 325 9.82 14.42 -7.78
CA GLU A 325 10.91 13.57 -8.28
C GLU A 325 11.67 12.86 -7.16
N ASN A 326 11.76 13.48 -5.98
CA ASN A 326 12.50 12.97 -4.83
C ASN A 326 11.66 12.13 -3.86
N VAL A 327 10.49 11.65 -4.29
CA VAL A 327 9.65 10.73 -3.51
C VAL A 327 9.33 9.46 -4.30
N PHE A 328 9.58 8.30 -3.70
CA PHE A 328 9.10 7.01 -4.16
C PHE A 328 7.85 6.61 -3.37
N ILE A 329 6.75 6.35 -4.07
CA ILE A 329 5.48 5.94 -3.45
C ILE A 329 5.47 4.42 -3.32
N ALA A 330 5.18 3.93 -2.12
CA ALA A 330 4.92 2.53 -1.84
C ALA A 330 3.52 2.39 -1.21
N LEU A 331 2.56 1.89 -2.00
CA LEU A 331 1.23 1.50 -1.51
C LEU A 331 1.33 0.05 -1.00
N CYS A 332 0.58 -0.30 0.05
CA CYS A 332 0.62 -1.65 0.63
C CYS A 332 0.39 -2.74 -0.43
N HIS A 333 -0.62 -2.52 -1.27
CA HIS A 333 -1.10 -3.49 -2.25
C HIS A 333 -0.56 -3.29 -3.67
N ASP A 334 0.51 -2.50 -3.85
CA ASP A 334 1.07 -2.28 -5.18
C ASP A 334 1.95 -3.44 -5.64
N LEU A 335 1.41 -4.27 -6.55
CA LEU A 335 2.17 -5.34 -7.23
C LEU A 335 3.42 -4.83 -7.95
N SER A 336 3.54 -3.53 -8.26
CA SER A 336 4.78 -2.98 -8.85
C SER A 336 5.98 -3.10 -7.90
N LEU A 337 5.75 -3.11 -6.57
CA LEU A 337 6.81 -3.32 -5.58
C LEU A 337 7.39 -4.74 -5.64
N LEU A 338 6.63 -5.68 -6.21
CA LEU A 338 7.00 -7.09 -6.37
C LEU A 338 7.37 -7.43 -7.81
N ALA A 339 7.57 -6.41 -8.66
CA ALA A 339 7.87 -6.62 -10.06
C ALA A 339 9.25 -7.27 -10.26
N GLU A 340 9.30 -8.17 -11.23
CA GLU A 340 10.52 -8.85 -11.65
C GLU A 340 10.96 -8.40 -13.05
N ASP A 341 12.28 -8.36 -13.26
CA ASP A 341 12.90 -8.19 -14.56
C ASP A 341 13.77 -9.42 -14.86
N ASN A 342 13.43 -10.15 -15.92
CA ASN A 342 14.07 -11.41 -16.30
C ASN A 342 14.15 -12.45 -15.16
N GLY A 343 13.06 -12.58 -14.40
CA GLY A 343 12.93 -13.53 -13.29
C GLY A 343 13.72 -13.14 -12.03
N LYS A 344 14.12 -11.86 -11.92
CA LYS A 344 14.79 -11.31 -10.73
C LYS A 344 13.97 -10.16 -10.15
N PRO A 345 13.74 -10.11 -8.83
CA PRO A 345 13.11 -8.96 -8.19
C PRO A 345 13.86 -7.66 -8.50
N VAL A 346 13.12 -6.61 -8.85
CA VAL A 346 13.72 -5.28 -9.08
C VAL A 346 14.01 -4.54 -7.79
N LEU A 347 13.13 -4.69 -6.80
CA LEU A 347 13.36 -4.20 -5.44
C LEU A 347 13.87 -5.34 -4.56
N PRO A 348 14.89 -5.11 -3.72
CA PRO A 348 15.28 -6.09 -2.72
C PRO A 348 14.19 -6.19 -1.65
N THR A 349 13.90 -7.41 -1.22
CA THR A 349 13.00 -7.70 -0.09
C THR A 349 13.79 -8.26 1.08
N LEU A 350 13.27 -8.07 2.29
CA LEU A 350 13.83 -8.67 3.50
C LEU A 350 13.84 -10.21 3.41
N ASN A 351 12.83 -10.78 2.74
CA ASN A 351 12.66 -12.21 2.52
C ASN A 351 13.81 -12.80 1.69
N ASP A 352 14.18 -12.16 0.57
CA ASP A 352 15.12 -12.72 -0.41
C ASP A 352 16.53 -12.15 -0.29
N ALA A 353 16.65 -10.91 0.20
CA ALA A 353 17.90 -10.18 0.36
C ALA A 353 17.92 -9.46 1.72
N PRO A 354 18.17 -10.16 2.85
CA PRO A 354 18.08 -9.58 4.19
C PRO A 354 18.93 -8.31 4.43
N GLN A 355 20.01 -8.16 3.66
CA GLN A 355 20.91 -6.99 3.69
C GLN A 355 20.58 -5.92 2.64
N GLY A 356 19.61 -6.15 1.75
CA GLY A 356 19.12 -5.14 0.81
C GLY A 356 18.18 -4.15 1.49
N ASP A 357 18.07 -2.96 0.91
CA ASP A 357 17.14 -1.92 1.33
C ASP A 357 16.70 -1.07 0.14
N LEU A 358 15.77 -0.15 0.38
CA LEU A 358 15.19 0.71 -0.62
C LEU A 358 15.89 2.07 -0.72
N ASN A 359 16.92 2.36 0.07
CA ASN A 359 17.43 3.74 0.23
C ASN A 359 18.06 4.31 -1.04
N SER A 360 18.60 3.45 -1.91
CA SER A 360 19.17 3.84 -3.21
C SER A 360 18.16 3.84 -4.36
N TRP A 361 16.86 3.90 -4.09
CA TRP A 361 15.83 3.89 -5.11
C TRP A 361 16.00 4.97 -6.17
N TYR A 362 16.48 6.16 -5.74
CA TYR A 362 16.66 7.30 -6.62
C TYR A 362 17.86 7.08 -7.56
N GLU A 363 19.03 6.72 -7.02
CA GLU A 363 20.21 6.45 -7.87
C GLU A 363 20.01 5.26 -8.80
N ASN A 364 19.26 4.24 -8.37
CA ASN A 364 18.95 3.05 -9.17
C ASN A 364 17.84 3.28 -10.20
N GLY A 365 17.18 4.44 -10.19
CA GLY A 365 16.08 4.79 -11.09
C GLY A 365 14.86 3.88 -10.91
N TRP A 366 14.63 3.34 -9.72
CA TRP A 366 13.55 2.38 -9.47
C TRP A 366 12.16 3.02 -9.62
N LYS A 367 12.01 4.30 -9.27
CA LYS A 367 10.77 5.05 -9.55
C LYS A 367 10.42 4.97 -11.03
N ASP A 368 11.33 5.37 -11.92
CA ASP A 368 11.08 5.42 -13.37
C ASP A 368 10.81 4.05 -13.98
N LYS A 369 11.51 3.01 -13.50
CA LYS A 369 11.30 1.63 -13.96
C LYS A 369 9.93 1.09 -13.60
N LEU A 370 9.42 1.44 -12.41
CA LEU A 370 8.18 0.90 -11.84
C LEU A 370 6.95 1.77 -12.09
N TYR A 371 7.13 3.06 -12.44
CA TYR A 371 6.07 4.07 -12.46
C TYR A 371 4.85 3.66 -13.29
N TRP A 372 5.07 3.02 -14.44
CA TRP A 372 4.03 2.57 -15.36
C TRP A 372 3.70 1.09 -15.25
N THR A 373 4.34 0.30 -14.37
CA THR A 373 4.14 -1.15 -14.27
C THR A 373 2.70 -1.52 -13.91
N TRP A 374 1.95 -0.64 -13.24
CA TRP A 374 0.54 -0.85 -12.90
C TRP A 374 -0.35 -1.14 -14.11
N VAL A 375 0.01 -0.65 -15.31
CA VAL A 375 -0.80 -0.90 -16.53
C VAL A 375 -0.84 -2.38 -16.92
N SER A 376 0.14 -3.18 -16.48
CA SER A 376 0.18 -4.64 -16.66
C SER A 376 -0.96 -5.37 -15.94
N GLN A 377 -1.58 -4.69 -14.98
CA GLN A 377 -2.70 -5.18 -14.17
C GLN A 377 -4.05 -4.85 -14.81
N LEU A 378 -4.09 -4.10 -15.93
CA LEU A 378 -5.33 -3.86 -16.67
C LEU A 378 -5.71 -5.05 -17.56
N GLY A 379 -7.01 -5.15 -17.88
CA GLY A 379 -7.54 -6.16 -18.80
C GLY A 379 -6.82 -6.20 -20.16
N LYS A 380 -6.57 -7.41 -20.66
CA LYS A 380 -5.78 -7.67 -21.87
C LYS A 380 -6.65 -8.12 -23.03
N GLN A 381 -6.40 -7.59 -24.22
CA GLN A 381 -7.14 -7.94 -25.42
C GLN A 381 -6.63 -9.27 -26.00
N ASP A 382 -7.54 -10.22 -26.24
CA ASP A 382 -7.22 -11.45 -26.95
C ASP A 382 -7.05 -11.22 -28.46
N LYS A 383 -6.67 -12.27 -29.20
CA LYS A 383 -6.53 -12.24 -30.66
C LYS A 383 -7.82 -11.87 -31.42
N ASN A 384 -8.98 -11.94 -30.77
CA ASN A 384 -10.29 -11.64 -31.35
C ASN A 384 -10.79 -10.24 -30.97
N GLY A 385 -9.97 -9.47 -30.25
CA GLY A 385 -10.34 -8.14 -29.81
C GLY A 385 -11.12 -8.09 -28.49
N ARG A 386 -11.33 -9.22 -27.80
CA ARG A 386 -12.09 -9.31 -26.55
C ARG A 386 -11.19 -9.06 -25.35
N ILE A 387 -11.64 -8.22 -24.43
CA ILE A 387 -10.90 -7.96 -23.21
C ILE A 387 -11.10 -9.12 -22.24
N GLN A 388 -9.99 -9.68 -21.78
CA GLN A 388 -9.95 -10.76 -20.79
C GLN A 388 -9.75 -10.16 -19.40
N MET A 389 -10.49 -10.71 -18.44
CA MET A 389 -10.28 -10.48 -17.02
C MET A 389 -8.86 -10.92 -16.63
N ARG A 390 -8.23 -10.17 -15.73
CA ARG A 390 -6.99 -10.62 -15.11
C ARG A 390 -7.24 -11.87 -14.27
N GLU A 391 -6.31 -12.81 -14.37
CA GLU A 391 -6.30 -13.98 -13.49
C GLU A 391 -6.16 -13.52 -12.03
N PRO A 392 -7.01 -14.04 -11.12
CA PRO A 392 -6.84 -13.84 -9.69
C PRO A 392 -5.46 -14.31 -9.22
N LEU A 393 -4.77 -13.50 -8.42
CA LEU A 393 -3.51 -13.85 -7.76
C LEU A 393 -3.68 -15.09 -6.88
N VAL A 394 -4.84 -15.23 -6.24
CA VAL A 394 -5.22 -16.38 -5.43
C VAL A 394 -6.68 -16.75 -5.70
N THR A 395 -6.98 -18.05 -5.63
CA THR A 395 -8.36 -18.55 -5.65
C THR A 395 -8.62 -19.46 -4.46
N GLY A 396 -9.83 -19.40 -3.93
CA GLY A 396 -10.26 -20.13 -2.75
C GLY A 396 -9.54 -19.69 -1.48
N PHE A 397 -9.89 -20.35 -0.39
CA PHE A 397 -9.51 -19.98 0.97
C PHE A 397 -8.51 -20.99 1.50
N TRP A 398 -7.36 -20.52 1.99
CA TRP A 398 -6.27 -21.40 2.39
C TRP A 398 -6.10 -21.42 3.90
N MET A 399 -6.04 -22.63 4.46
CA MET A 399 -5.76 -22.91 5.87
C MET A 399 -4.72 -24.02 5.95
N ASN A 400 -3.57 -23.72 6.58
CA ASN A 400 -2.48 -24.68 6.79
C ASN A 400 -2.03 -25.41 5.50
N GLY A 401 -1.87 -24.66 4.40
CA GLY A 401 -1.44 -25.19 3.11
C GLY A 401 -2.51 -25.97 2.33
N LYS A 402 -3.74 -26.09 2.86
CA LYS A 402 -4.87 -26.72 2.18
C LYS A 402 -5.84 -25.67 1.66
N LYS A 403 -6.22 -25.81 0.39
CA LYS A 403 -7.26 -24.98 -0.26
C LYS A 403 -8.66 -25.50 0.07
N TYR A 404 -9.57 -24.56 0.30
CA TYR A 404 -11.00 -24.72 0.48
C TYR A 404 -11.73 -23.84 -0.55
N GLU A 405 -12.83 -24.33 -1.11
CA GLU A 405 -13.58 -23.56 -2.12
C GLU A 405 -14.47 -22.48 -1.49
N LYS A 406 -14.84 -22.63 -0.21
CA LYS A 406 -15.66 -21.66 0.53
C LYS A 406 -15.01 -21.28 1.84
N ALA A 407 -15.10 -20.00 2.22
CA ALA A 407 -14.63 -19.51 3.50
C ALA A 407 -15.31 -20.23 4.69
N GLN A 408 -16.60 -20.53 4.56
CA GLN A 408 -17.36 -21.26 5.58
C GLN A 408 -16.76 -22.62 5.92
N ASP A 409 -16.18 -23.33 4.95
CA ASP A 409 -15.56 -24.63 5.21
C ASP A 409 -14.29 -24.48 6.07
N VAL A 410 -13.58 -23.35 5.94
CA VAL A 410 -12.46 -22.99 6.82
C VAL A 410 -12.98 -22.67 8.23
N PHE A 411 -14.04 -21.89 8.35
CA PHE A 411 -14.61 -21.50 9.65
C PHE A 411 -15.14 -22.71 10.42
N ASP A 412 -15.89 -23.59 9.74
CA ASP A 412 -16.41 -24.83 10.33
C ASP A 412 -15.30 -25.80 10.71
N LYS A 413 -14.17 -25.78 9.98
CA LYS A 413 -12.99 -26.58 10.30
C LYS A 413 -12.27 -26.03 11.53
N ALA A 414 -12.04 -24.72 11.59
CA ALA A 414 -11.40 -24.05 12.70
C ALA A 414 -12.17 -24.20 14.02
N LEU A 415 -13.51 -24.24 13.98
CA LEU A 415 -14.34 -24.50 15.16
C LEU A 415 -14.24 -25.93 15.72
N LYS A 416 -13.70 -26.88 14.94
CA LYS A 416 -13.56 -28.30 15.32
C LYS A 416 -12.15 -28.65 15.81
N GLU A 417 -11.18 -27.79 15.56
CA GLU A 417 -9.81 -27.88 16.06
C GLU A 417 -9.70 -27.12 17.39
#